data_AF-A0AAU0UDW0-F1
#
_entry.id   AF-A0AAU0UDW0-F1
#
_cell.length_a   1.000
_cell.length_b   1.000
_cell.length_c   1.000
_cell.angle_alpha   90.00
_cell.angle_beta   90.00
_cell.angle_gamma   90.00
#
_symmetry.space_group_name_H-M   'P 1'
#
loop_
_entity.id
_entity.type
_entity.pdbx_description
1 polymer ?
#
loop_
_entity_poly.entity_id
_entity_poly.type
_entity_poly.pdbx_seq_one_letter_code
_entity_poly.pdbx_strand_id
1 'polypeptide(L)'
;MERTLINGTWKGELGLGLAPRELEFVLSVAQGQTAKQIAKSCGISPGTVVKRLSSAMLKLGVTRQTAMVAEAIRRRIITPVCIALAPAIVIHAGYIASGRQTGDPILPDESEDGIFLA
;
A
#
# COMPACT_ATOMS: atom_id res chain seq x y z
N MET A 1 -2.02 11.49 -27.24
CA MET A 1 -1.23 12.13 -26.17
C MET A 1 -1.64 11.47 -24.86
N GLU A 2 -0.74 10.71 -24.24
CA GLU A 2 -1.03 10.03 -22.97
C GLU A 2 -1.24 11.07 -21.87
N ARG A 3 -2.45 11.11 -21.31
CA ARG A 3 -2.85 12.04 -20.25
C ARG A 3 -2.58 11.49 -18.85
N THR A 4 -1.90 10.36 -18.75
CA THR A 4 -1.79 9.57 -17.52
C THR A 4 -0.35 9.27 -17.20
N LEU A 5 0.03 9.38 -15.93
CA LEU A 5 1.36 9.04 -15.43
C LEU A 5 1.23 7.91 -14.41
N ILE A 6 1.97 6.81 -14.62
CA ILE A 6 1.97 5.67 -13.70
C ILE A 6 3.31 5.63 -13.00
N ASN A 7 3.29 5.57 -11.66
CA ASN A 7 4.47 5.36 -10.84
C ASN A 7 4.13 4.28 -9.81
N GLY A 8 4.72 3.10 -9.96
CA GLY A 8 4.48 1.93 -9.11
C GLY A 8 3.00 1.60 -9.01
N THR A 9 2.49 1.57 -7.77
CA THR A 9 1.09 1.23 -7.44
C THR A 9 0.09 2.37 -7.68
N TRP A 10 0.54 3.55 -8.12
CA TRP A 10 -0.30 4.73 -8.25
C TRP A 10 -0.35 5.25 -9.69
N LYS A 11 -1.54 5.69 -10.10
CA LYS A 11 -1.80 6.36 -11.37
C LYS A 11 -2.19 7.81 -11.09
N GLY A 12 -1.64 8.74 -11.86
CA GLY A 12 -1.99 10.16 -11.86
C GLY A 12 -2.56 10.60 -13.21
N GLU A 13 -3.49 11.55 -13.19
CA GLU A 13 -4.10 12.17 -14.37
C GLU A 13 -3.53 13.59 -14.58
N LEU A 14 -2.96 13.84 -15.75
CA LEU A 14 -2.43 15.14 -16.17
C LEU A 14 -3.56 16.07 -16.63
N GLY A 15 -3.39 17.38 -16.42
CA GLY A 15 -4.38 18.40 -16.79
C GLY A 15 -5.42 18.72 -15.72
N LEU A 16 -5.32 18.12 -14.53
CA LEU A 16 -6.20 18.38 -13.38
C LEU A 16 -5.61 19.38 -12.37
N GLY A 17 -4.80 20.33 -12.84
CA GLY A 17 -4.27 21.43 -12.03
C GLY A 17 -2.87 21.21 -11.43
N LEU A 18 -2.27 20.01 -11.57
CA LEU A 18 -0.86 19.78 -11.23
C LEU A 18 0.01 19.75 -12.48
N ALA A 19 1.23 20.29 -12.36
CA ALA A 19 2.24 20.14 -13.40
C ALA A 19 2.76 18.69 -13.43
N PRO A 20 3.27 18.19 -14.57
CA PRO A 20 3.73 16.81 -14.69
C PRO A 20 4.76 16.42 -13.62
N ARG A 21 5.76 17.29 -13.39
CA ARG A 21 6.81 17.03 -12.39
C ARG A 21 6.31 17.09 -10.95
N GLU A 22 5.27 17.87 -10.68
CA GLU A 22 4.63 17.90 -9.37
C GLU A 22 3.86 16.61 -9.13
N LEU A 23 3.12 16.15 -10.14
CA LEU A 23 2.36 14.90 -10.10
C LEU A 23 3.28 13.69 -9.86
N GLU A 24 4.43 13.61 -10.55
CA GLU A 24 5.43 12.56 -10.31
C GLU A 24 5.85 12.46 -8.84
N PHE A 25 6.14 13.61 -8.22
CA PHE A 25 6.57 13.63 -6.82
C PHE A 25 5.43 13.34 -5.86
N VAL A 26 4.21 13.80 -6.16
CA VAL A 26 3.01 13.47 -5.36
C VAL A 26 2.74 11.96 -5.40
N LEU A 27 2.89 11.31 -6.55
CA LEU A 27 2.75 9.86 -6.67
C LEU A 27 3.81 9.10 -5.86
N SER A 28 5.07 9.53 -5.91
CA SER A 28 6.13 8.99 -5.06
C SER A 28 5.85 9.18 -3.56
N VAL A 29 5.31 10.33 -3.16
CA VAL A 29 4.89 10.57 -1.78
C VAL A 29 3.71 9.66 -1.39
N ALA A 30 2.77 9.39 -2.29
CA ALA A 30 1.67 8.46 -2.06
C ALA A 30 2.14 7.01 -1.88
N GLN A 31 3.29 6.65 -2.44
CA GLN A 31 3.98 5.37 -2.15
C GLN A 31 4.71 5.36 -0.79
N GLY A 32 4.71 6.47 -0.05
CA GLY A 32 5.44 6.60 1.22
C GLY A 32 6.91 6.99 1.05
N GLN A 33 7.35 7.41 -0.14
CA GLN A 33 8.73 7.88 -0.33
C GLN A 33 8.95 9.25 0.33
N THR A 34 10.08 9.39 1.01
CA THR A 34 10.53 10.66 1.58
C THR A 34 11.15 11.55 0.51
N ALA A 35 11.18 12.87 0.73
CA ALA A 35 11.80 13.81 -0.23
C ALA A 35 13.29 13.48 -0.53
N LYS A 36 14.01 12.90 0.42
CA LYS A 36 15.40 12.45 0.22
C LYS A 36 15.50 11.23 -0.71
N GLN A 37 14.58 10.27 -0.57
CA GLN A 37 14.53 9.11 -1.45
C GLN A 37 14.13 9.52 -2.87
N ILE A 38 13.12 10.39 -3.01
CA ILE A 38 12.71 10.94 -4.30
C ILE A 38 13.86 11.67 -4.98
N ALA A 39 14.58 12.51 -4.23
CA ALA A 39 15.75 13.23 -4.70
C ALA A 39 16.84 12.28 -5.24
N LYS A 40 17.13 11.21 -4.49
CA LYS A 40 18.10 10.18 -4.90
C LYS A 40 17.66 9.46 -6.17
N SER A 41 16.39 9.03 -6.25
CA SER A 41 15.85 8.34 -7.42
C SER A 41 15.79 9.23 -8.67
N CYS A 42 15.55 10.53 -8.49
CA CYS A 42 15.45 11.49 -9.59
C CYS A 42 16.76 12.21 -9.92
N GLY A 43 17.86 11.99 -9.18
CA GLY A 43 19.14 12.65 -9.40
C GLY A 43 19.14 14.17 -9.17
N ILE A 44 18.29 14.68 -8.26
CA ILE A 44 18.13 16.11 -7.99
C ILE A 44 18.34 16.44 -6.51
N SER A 45 18.48 17.73 -6.17
CA SER A 45 18.59 18.15 -4.78
C SER A 45 17.28 17.89 -4.00
N PRO A 46 17.34 17.50 -2.72
CA PRO A 46 16.15 17.34 -1.87
C PRO A 46 15.39 18.66 -1.68
N GLY A 47 16.07 19.80 -1.66
CA GLY A 47 15.44 21.12 -1.60
C GLY A 47 14.55 21.39 -2.82
N THR A 48 14.95 20.92 -4.00
CA THR A 48 14.15 21.02 -5.23
C THR A 48 12.86 20.20 -5.11
N VAL A 49 12.93 18.99 -4.56
CA VAL A 49 11.74 18.14 -4.34
C VAL A 49 10.78 18.85 -3.39
N VAL A 50 11.26 19.35 -2.24
CA VAL A 50 10.43 20.07 -1.27
C VAL A 50 9.76 21.29 -1.91
N LYS A 51 10.50 22.11 -2.65
CA LYS A 51 9.94 23.29 -3.32
C LYS A 51 8.82 22.93 -4.32
N ARG A 52 8.98 21.82 -5.04
CA ARG A 52 7.95 21.34 -5.99
C ARG A 52 6.74 20.76 -5.27
N LEU A 53 6.93 20.03 -4.19
CA LEU A 53 5.83 19.57 -3.33
C LEU A 53 5.08 20.76 -2.71
N SER A 54 5.78 21.80 -2.23
CA SER A 54 5.14 23.02 -1.75
C SER A 54 4.32 23.73 -2.83
N SER A 55 4.80 23.74 -4.08
CA SER A 55 4.04 24.28 -5.20
C SER A 55 2.76 23.47 -5.48
N ALA A 56 2.85 22.14 -5.41
CA ALA A 56 1.69 21.25 -5.52
C ALA A 56 0.67 21.48 -4.38
N MET A 57 1.16 21.64 -3.16
CA MET A 57 0.33 21.93 -1.97
C MET A 57 -0.43 23.25 -2.11
N LEU A 58 0.25 24.30 -2.59
CA LEU A 58 -0.40 25.59 -2.88
C LEU A 58 -1.50 25.46 -3.94
N LYS A 59 -1.26 24.70 -5.01
CA LYS A 59 -2.26 24.45 -6.07
C LYS A 59 -3.47 23.64 -5.58
N LEU A 60 -3.25 22.75 -4.62
CA LEU A 60 -4.32 21.98 -3.99
C LEU A 60 -5.01 22.73 -2.84
N GLY A 61 -4.44 23.84 -2.37
CA GLY A 61 -4.98 24.62 -1.26
C GLY A 61 -4.74 23.99 0.12
N VAL A 62 -3.68 23.20 0.27
CA VAL A 62 -3.36 22.48 1.52
C VAL A 62 -2.01 22.90 2.09
N THR A 63 -1.82 22.71 3.40
CA THR A 63 -0.58 23.10 4.11
C THR A 63 0.23 21.91 4.65
N ARG A 64 -0.31 20.69 4.57
CA ARG A 64 0.36 19.46 5.01
C ARG A 64 0.52 18.46 3.87
N GLN A 65 1.63 17.74 3.86
CA GLN A 65 1.94 16.74 2.83
C GLN A 65 0.95 15.58 2.84
N THR A 66 0.47 15.13 4.00
CA THR A 66 -0.59 14.11 4.08
C THR A 66 -1.91 14.62 3.52
N ALA A 67 -2.27 15.88 3.81
CA ALA A 67 -3.47 16.51 3.28
C ALA A 67 -3.40 16.69 1.76
N MET A 68 -2.21 16.93 1.21
CA MET A 68 -1.96 16.99 -0.24
C MET A 68 -2.30 15.68 -0.93
N VAL A 69 -1.87 14.54 -0.36
CA VAL A 69 -2.20 13.21 -0.90
C VAL A 69 -3.70 12.94 -0.78
N ALA A 70 -4.30 13.23 0.39
CA ALA A 70 -5.72 13.05 0.62
C ALA A 70 -6.58 13.87 -0.36
N GLU A 71 -6.24 15.14 -0.58
CA GLU A 71 -6.96 16.01 -1.50
C GLU A 71 -6.74 15.61 -2.96
N ALA A 72 -5.54 15.15 -3.33
CA ALA A 72 -5.26 14.61 -4.66
C ALA A 72 -6.11 13.37 -4.97
N ILE A 73 -6.35 12.49 -3.98
CA ILE A 73 -7.26 11.35 -4.09
C ILE A 73 -8.72 11.84 -4.20
N ARG A 74 -9.13 12.78 -3.34
CA ARG A 74 -10.49 13.33 -3.31
C ARG A 74 -10.88 13.99 -4.64
N ARG A 75 -9.94 14.67 -5.31
CA ARG A 75 -10.15 15.29 -6.63
C ARG A 75 -9.93 14.32 -7.81
N ARG A 76 -9.66 13.03 -7.55
CA ARG A 76 -9.33 12.00 -8.55
C ARG A 76 -8.13 12.35 -9.43
N ILE A 77 -7.18 13.12 -8.89
CA ILE A 77 -5.92 13.44 -9.55
C ILE A 77 -4.99 12.24 -9.48
N ILE A 78 -4.99 11.51 -8.36
CA ILE A 78 -4.29 10.24 -8.20
C ILE A 78 -5.25 9.13 -7.80
N THR A 79 -5.01 7.92 -8.29
CA THR A 79 -5.81 6.72 -8.01
C THR A 79 -4.87 5.53 -7.77
N PRO A 80 -5.09 4.69 -6.75
CA PRO A 80 -4.33 3.45 -6.58
C PRO A 80 -4.74 2.44 -7.66
N VAL A 81 -3.76 1.80 -8.31
CA VAL A 81 -3.96 0.85 -9.42
C VAL A 81 -4.43 -0.53 -8.92
N CYS A 82 -4.14 -0.88 -7.66
CA CYS A 82 -4.30 -2.25 -7.14
C CYS A 82 -5.60 -2.56 -6.38
N ILE A 83 -6.64 -1.72 -6.42
CA ILE A 83 -7.91 -2.05 -5.73
C ILE A 83 -8.75 -3.12 -6.49
N ALA A 84 -8.30 -3.61 -7.66
CA ALA A 84 -9.13 -4.44 -8.52
C ALA A 84 -9.15 -5.97 -8.29
N LEU A 85 -8.29 -6.60 -7.48
CA LEU A 85 -8.28 -8.09 -7.36
C LEU A 85 -7.89 -8.60 -5.97
N ALA A 86 -8.82 -8.58 -5.00
CA ALA A 86 -8.59 -9.18 -3.68
C ALA A 86 -9.62 -10.22 -3.16
N PRO A 87 -10.85 -10.40 -3.69
CA PRO A 87 -11.70 -11.46 -3.12
C PRO A 87 -11.59 -12.82 -3.84
N ALA A 88 -11.02 -12.92 -5.05
CA ALA A 88 -11.07 -14.18 -5.81
C ALA A 88 -10.09 -15.26 -5.30
N ILE A 89 -8.97 -14.90 -4.68
CA ILE A 89 -7.93 -15.87 -4.27
C ILE A 89 -8.27 -16.53 -2.93
N VAL A 90 -8.93 -15.81 -2.02
CA VAL A 90 -9.25 -16.32 -0.67
C VAL A 90 -10.30 -17.44 -0.71
N ILE A 91 -11.16 -17.47 -1.74
CA ILE A 91 -12.26 -18.44 -1.83
C ILE A 91 -11.79 -19.83 -2.34
N HIS A 92 -10.74 -19.93 -3.15
CA HIS A 92 -10.33 -21.24 -3.69
C HIS A 92 -9.66 -22.14 -2.64
N ALA A 93 -8.82 -21.57 -1.77
CA ALA A 93 -8.13 -22.35 -0.74
C ALA A 93 -9.08 -22.88 0.35
N GLY A 94 -10.16 -22.15 0.65
CA GLY A 94 -11.16 -22.58 1.62
C GLY A 94 -12.04 -23.73 1.15
N TYR A 95 -12.22 -23.91 -0.16
CA TYR A 95 -13.12 -24.94 -0.71
C TYR A 95 -12.48 -26.34 -0.79
N ILE A 96 -11.14 -26.43 -0.88
CA ILE A 96 -10.43 -27.72 -1.06
C ILE A 96 -10.11 -28.43 0.27
N ALA A 97 -10.24 -27.76 1.42
CA ALA A 97 -9.95 -28.36 2.73
C ALA A 97 -11.08 -29.23 3.33
N SER A 98 -12.14 -29.53 2.55
CA SER A 98 -13.27 -30.35 3.00
C SER A 98 -13.13 -31.84 2.59
N GLY A 99 -11.92 -32.38 2.64
CA GLY A 99 -11.61 -33.80 2.47
C GLY A 99 -11.09 -34.42 3.77
N ARG A 100 -11.99 -35.01 4.55
CA ARG A 100 -11.75 -35.71 5.83
C ARG A 100 -11.29 -37.17 5.58
N GLN A 101 -10.13 -37.58 6.13
CA GLN A 101 -9.66 -38.95 6.51
C GLN A 101 -8.13 -38.87 6.71
N THR A 102 -7.38 -39.55 7.58
CA THR A 102 -7.50 -40.71 8.48
C THR A 102 -6.20 -40.78 9.30
N GLY A 103 -6.24 -41.31 10.54
CA GLY A 103 -5.06 -41.74 11.32
C GLY A 103 -5.01 -41.03 12.68
N ASP A 104 -5.75 -41.49 13.69
CA ASP A 104 -5.49 -42.56 14.67
C ASP A 104 -4.98 -42.00 16.03
N PRO A 105 -5.51 -42.47 17.18
CA PRO A 105 -5.38 -41.77 18.46
C PRO A 105 -4.15 -42.22 19.24
N ILE A 106 -3.27 -41.29 19.59
CA ILE A 106 -2.16 -41.54 20.52
C ILE A 106 -2.71 -41.31 21.94
N LEU A 107 -2.96 -42.39 22.68
CA LEU A 107 -3.20 -42.36 24.12
C LEU A 107 -1.88 -42.03 24.85
N PRO A 108 -1.83 -40.97 25.68
CA PRO A 108 -0.83 -40.88 26.73
C PRO A 108 -1.26 -41.68 27.97
N ASP A 109 -0.37 -42.58 28.35
CA ASP A 109 -0.21 -43.39 29.56
C ASP A 109 -0.92 -42.85 30.82
N GLU A 110 -1.79 -43.67 31.43
CA GLU A 110 -2.51 -43.35 32.66
C GLU A 110 -1.57 -43.41 33.89
N SER A 111 -1.37 -42.23 34.48
CA SER A 111 -1.24 -41.96 35.93
C SER A 111 -0.88 -43.13 36.84
N GLU A 112 0.32 -43.06 37.39
CA GLU A 112 0.74 -43.74 38.61
C GLU A 112 -0.14 -43.31 39.80
N ASP A 113 -1.07 -44.17 40.22
CA ASP A 113 -1.68 -44.11 41.54
C ASP A 113 -1.27 -45.34 42.35
N GLY A 114 -0.52 -45.06 43.43
CA GLY A 114 -0.01 -46.06 44.34
C GLY A 114 -1.11 -46.79 45.11
N ILE A 115 -0.90 -48.09 45.33
CA ILE A 115 -1.57 -48.84 46.38
C ILE A 115 -0.52 -49.36 47.35
N PHE A 116 -0.53 -48.70 48.50
CA PHE A 116 -0.06 -49.14 49.81
C PHE A 116 -0.90 -50.35 50.26
N LEU A 117 -0.27 -51.45 50.68
CA LEU A 117 -0.79 -52.47 51.62
C LEU A 117 0.39 -53.42 51.90
N ALA A 118 1.06 -53.27 53.04
CA ALA A 118 0.79 -53.92 54.33
C ALA A 118 1.50 -55.27 54.45
#